data_AF-A0A2W4X3K6-F1
#
_entry.id   AF-A0A2W4X3K6-F1
#
_cell.length_a   1.000
_cell.length_b   1.000
_cell.length_c   1.000
_cell.angle_alpha   90.00
_cell.angle_beta   90.00
_cell.angle_gamma   90.00
#
_symmetry.space_group_name_H-M   'P 1'
#
loop_
_entity.id
_entity.type
_entity.pdbx_description
1 polymer ?
#
loop_
_entity_poly.entity_id
_entity_poly.type
_entity_poly.pdbx_seq_one_letter_code
_entity_poly.pdbx_strand_id
1 'polypeptide(L)'
;VVLAVTSHLPHLIAFNIVAMAEDLESVTESEVVKYSASGFRDFTRIAASDPTMWRDVFLNNKDAVLEVLGRFSEDLAALQRAIRWSDGDTLYTLFDRARRMRREVIEAGQDTSAPNWGRDRD
;
A
#
# COMPACT_ATOMS: atom_id res chain seq x y z
N VAL A 1 -13.54 9.98 3.38
CA VAL A 1 -12.95 9.36 2.16
C VAL A 1 -11.49 9.77 1.95
N VAL A 2 -11.11 11.05 1.95
CA VAL A 2 -9.72 11.49 1.66
C VAL A 2 -8.67 10.75 2.49
N LEU A 3 -8.74 10.80 3.83
CA LEU A 3 -7.80 10.07 4.71
C LEU A 3 -7.88 8.54 4.58
N ALA A 4 -9.04 8.01 4.20
CA ALA A 4 -9.19 6.57 3.99
C ALA A 4 -8.39 6.11 2.75
N VAL A 5 -8.36 6.93 1.69
CA VAL A 5 -7.58 6.66 0.48
C VAL A 5 -6.10 6.98 0.67
N THR A 6 -5.76 8.12 1.29
CA THR A 6 -4.37 8.63 1.31
C THR A 6 -3.55 8.17 2.52
N SER A 7 -4.17 7.56 3.53
CA SER A 7 -3.48 7.14 4.76
C SER A 7 -3.91 5.75 5.25
N HIS A 8 -5.20 5.53 5.50
CA HIS A 8 -5.65 4.31 6.18
C HIS A 8 -5.53 3.05 5.31
N LEU A 9 -5.99 3.11 4.05
CA LEU A 9 -5.86 1.97 3.14
C LEU A 9 -4.38 1.60 2.89
N PRO A 10 -3.44 2.54 2.62
CA PRO A 10 -2.03 2.21 2.54
C PRO A 10 -1.48 1.44 3.74
N HIS A 11 -1.83 1.82 4.97
CA HIS A 11 -1.42 1.08 6.17
C HIS A 11 -2.04 -0.31 6.25
N LEU A 12 -3.33 -0.44 5.93
CA LEU A 12 -4.01 -1.74 5.92
C LEU A 12 -3.37 -2.72 4.92
N ILE A 13 -3.06 -2.24 3.72
CA ILE A 13 -2.38 -3.04 2.69
C ILE A 13 -0.96 -3.39 3.11
N ALA A 14 -0.23 -2.46 3.75
CA ALA A 14 1.10 -2.74 4.28
C ALA A 14 1.10 -3.85 5.33
N PHE A 15 0.21 -3.77 6.33
CA PHE A 15 0.05 -4.83 7.34
C PHE A 15 -0.24 -6.19 6.68
N ASN A 16 -1.16 -6.23 5.71
CA ASN A 16 -1.54 -7.47 5.04
C ASN A 16 -0.41 -8.09 4.20
N ILE A 17 0.35 -7.26 3.46
CA ILE A 17 1.49 -7.75 2.66
C ILE A 17 2.58 -8.33 3.55
N VAL A 18 2.90 -7.67 4.66
CA VAL A 18 3.94 -8.14 5.60
C VAL A 18 3.52 -9.42 6.31
N ALA A 19 2.27 -9.50 6.79
CA ALA A 19 1.73 -10.71 7.40
C ALA A 19 1.71 -11.90 6.41
N MET A 20 1.29 -11.67 5.16
CA MET A 20 1.32 -12.70 4.12
C MET A 20 2.74 -13.20 3.84
N ALA A 21 3.73 -12.31 3.89
CA ALA A 21 5.13 -12.66 3.68
C ALA A 21 5.68 -13.51 4.84
N GLU A 22 5.31 -13.19 6.09
CA GLU A 22 5.62 -13.98 7.28
C GLU A 22 5.00 -15.39 7.20
N ASP A 23 3.74 -15.48 6.82
CA ASP A 23 3.05 -16.76 6.63
C ASP A 23 3.76 -17.62 5.56
N LEU A 24 4.18 -17.02 4.45
CA LEU A 24 4.90 -17.74 3.38
C LEU A 24 6.32 -18.17 3.78
N GLU A 25 7.04 -17.36 4.55
CA GLU A 25 8.35 -17.72 5.11
C GLU A 25 8.23 -18.96 6.00
N SER A 26 7.17 -19.03 6.83
CA SER A 26 6.90 -20.18 7.70
C SER A 26 6.64 -21.49 6.95
N VAL A 27 6.13 -21.40 5.71
CA VAL A 27 5.77 -22.55 4.87
C VAL A 27 6.92 -22.98 3.95
N THR A 28 7.78 -22.04 3.53
CA THR A 28 8.76 -22.28 2.45
C THR A 28 10.22 -22.30 2.92
N GLU A 29 10.51 -22.09 4.21
CA GLU A 29 11.87 -21.88 4.76
C GLU A 29 12.68 -20.87 3.91
N SER A 30 11.98 -19.94 3.26
CA SER A 30 12.51 -19.01 2.28
C SER A 30 12.92 -17.72 2.96
N GLU A 31 14.07 -17.18 2.56
CA GLU A 31 14.62 -15.95 3.11
C GLU A 31 13.91 -14.72 2.53
N VAL A 32 12.63 -14.55 2.85
CA VAL A 32 11.81 -13.38 2.49
C VAL A 32 12.53 -12.08 2.87
N VAL A 33 13.19 -12.09 4.03
CA VAL A 33 14.06 -11.00 4.50
C VAL A 33 15.26 -10.75 3.58
N LYS A 34 15.87 -11.79 2.98
CA LYS A 34 17.05 -11.63 2.11
C LYS A 34 16.72 -11.25 0.68
N TYR A 35 15.52 -11.59 0.19
CA TYR A 35 15.04 -11.20 -1.14
C TYR A 35 14.08 -9.99 -1.13
N SER A 36 14.01 -9.30 0.01
CA SER A 36 13.24 -8.07 0.17
C SER A 36 13.74 -6.99 -0.81
N ALA A 37 13.09 -6.88 -1.97
CA ALA A 37 13.31 -5.77 -2.90
C ALA A 37 12.90 -4.44 -2.22
N SER A 38 13.43 -3.32 -2.71
CA SER A 38 13.20 -1.98 -2.14
C SER A 38 11.71 -1.66 -1.88
N GLY A 39 10.80 -2.14 -2.73
CA GLY A 39 9.36 -1.96 -2.55
C GLY A 39 8.77 -2.68 -1.34
N PHE A 40 9.26 -3.88 -1.00
CA PHE A 40 8.81 -4.59 0.21
C PHE A 40 9.30 -3.87 1.48
N ARG A 41 10.51 -3.30 1.45
CA ARG A 41 11.05 -2.49 2.56
C ARG A 41 10.19 -1.25 2.88
N ASP A 42 9.57 -0.63 1.87
CA ASP A 42 8.67 0.49 2.11
C ASP A 42 7.38 0.07 2.83
N PHE A 43 6.85 -1.12 2.50
CA PHE A 43 5.71 -1.70 3.21
C PHE A 43 6.07 -2.11 4.64
N THR A 44 7.23 -2.72 4.87
CA THR A 44 7.66 -3.07 6.24
C THR A 44 7.87 -1.82 7.10
N ARG A 45 8.35 -0.72 6.52
CA ARG A 45 8.44 0.58 7.23
C ARG A 45 7.07 1.09 7.68
N ILE A 46 6.05 0.99 6.82
CA ILE A 46 4.67 1.43 7.16
C ILE A 46 4.05 0.49 8.20
N ALA A 47 4.23 -0.83 8.04
CA ALA A 47 3.70 -1.85 8.94
C ALA A 47 4.36 -1.86 10.34
N ALA A 48 5.49 -1.18 10.53
CA ALA A 48 6.12 -1.00 11.85
C ALA A 48 5.39 0.03 12.74
N SER A 49 4.26 0.58 12.29
CA SER A 49 3.45 1.54 13.06
C SER A 49 2.76 0.89 14.27
N ASP A 50 2.42 1.69 15.28
CA ASP A 50 1.79 1.19 16.52
C ASP A 50 0.46 0.47 16.26
N PRO A 51 0.32 -0.81 16.68
CA PRO A 51 -0.87 -1.59 16.38
C PRO A 51 -2.12 -1.12 17.15
N THR A 52 -1.95 -0.53 18.33
CA THR A 52 -3.08 -0.04 19.14
C THR A 52 -3.73 1.17 18.47
N MET A 53 -2.91 2.13 18.04
CA MET A 53 -3.32 3.32 17.30
C MET A 53 -4.04 2.92 16.01
N TRP A 54 -3.45 2.04 15.20
CA TRP A 54 -4.03 1.67 13.91
C TRP A 54 -5.33 0.86 14.04
N ARG A 55 -5.43 -0.01 15.05
CA ARG A 55 -6.71 -0.63 15.43
C ARG A 55 -7.78 0.43 15.66
N ASP A 56 -7.48 1.43 16.50
CA ASP A 56 -8.45 2.46 16.86
C ASP A 56 -8.82 3.34 15.65
N VAL A 57 -7.86 3.64 14.76
CA VAL A 57 -8.12 4.33 13.49
C VAL A 57 -9.12 3.56 12.63
N PHE A 58 -8.93 2.25 12.46
CA PHE A 58 -9.83 1.43 11.63
C PHE A 58 -11.22 1.25 12.27
N LEU A 59 -11.30 1.11 13.60
CA LEU A 59 -12.58 0.99 14.29
C LEU A 59 -13.38 2.29 14.26
N ASN A 60 -12.72 3.44 14.40
CA ASN A 60 -13.39 4.75 14.40
C ASN A 60 -13.74 5.28 13.00
N ASN A 61 -13.09 4.78 11.93
CA ASN A 61 -13.35 5.20 10.55
C ASN A 61 -13.78 4.05 9.63
N LYS A 62 -14.45 3.05 10.20
CA LYS A 62 -14.80 1.79 9.56
C LYS A 62 -15.50 1.96 8.21
N ASP A 63 -16.55 2.77 8.14
CA ASP A 63 -17.39 2.84 6.94
C ASP A 63 -16.63 3.40 5.73
N ALA A 64 -15.86 4.47 5.93
CA ALA A 64 -15.03 5.04 4.87
C ALA A 64 -13.88 4.10 4.45
N VAL A 65 -13.32 3.35 5.41
CA VAL A 65 -12.28 2.35 5.11
C VAL A 65 -12.88 1.20 4.30
N LEU A 66 -14.06 0.69 4.66
CA LEU A 66 -14.73 -0.38 3.93
C LEU A 66 -15.14 0.03 2.52
N GLU A 67 -15.64 1.26 2.33
CA GLU A 67 -15.96 1.79 0.99
C GLU A 67 -14.72 1.77 0.08
N VAL A 68 -13.60 2.28 0.58
CA VAL A 68 -12.35 2.40 -0.19
C VAL A 68 -11.71 1.02 -0.39
N LEU A 69 -11.75 0.14 0.62
CA LEU A 69 -11.27 -1.22 0.53
C LEU A 69 -12.06 -2.03 -0.52
N GLY A 70 -13.38 -1.86 -0.58
CA GLY A 70 -14.22 -2.51 -1.58
C GLY A 70 -13.79 -2.16 -3.01
N ARG A 71 -13.59 -0.87 -3.30
CA ARG A 71 -13.08 -0.42 -4.61
C ARG A 71 -11.69 -0.99 -4.91
N PHE A 72 -10.80 -0.96 -3.93
CA PHE A 72 -9.47 -1.56 -4.09
C PHE A 72 -9.54 -3.06 -4.41
N SER A 73 -10.42 -3.81 -3.75
CA SER A 73 -10.61 -5.24 -4.02
C SER A 73 -11.15 -5.50 -5.43
N GLU A 74 -12.06 -4.68 -5.93
CA GLU A 74 -12.56 -4.76 -7.31
C GLU A 74 -11.45 -4.50 -8.33
N ASP A 75 -10.64 -3.45 -8.11
CA ASP A 75 -9.50 -3.11 -8.96
C ASP A 75 -8.44 -4.21 -8.95
N LEU A 76 -8.14 -4.78 -7.78
CA LEU A 76 -7.20 -5.89 -7.65
C LEU A 76 -7.70 -7.16 -8.36
N ALA A 77 -9.00 -7.45 -8.28
CA ALA A 77 -9.61 -8.55 -9.02
C ALA A 77 -9.54 -8.33 -10.53
N ALA A 78 -9.67 -7.08 -11.01
CA ALA A 78 -9.47 -6.74 -12.42
C ALA A 78 -8.02 -6.98 -12.87
N LEU A 79 -7.03 -6.57 -12.06
CA LEU A 79 -5.63 -6.84 -12.33
C LEU A 79 -5.31 -8.33 -12.37
N GLN A 80 -5.87 -9.11 -11.44
CA GLN A 80 -5.72 -10.56 -11.44
C GLN A 80 -6.27 -11.19 -12.72
N ARG A 81 -7.43 -10.72 -13.22
CA ARG A 81 -8.00 -11.18 -14.50
C ARG A 81 -7.10 -10.81 -15.68
N ALA A 82 -6.60 -9.57 -15.73
CA ALA A 82 -5.71 -9.13 -16.80
C ALA A 82 -4.44 -9.99 -16.85
N ILE A 83 -3.82 -10.29 -15.71
CA ILE A 83 -2.67 -11.21 -15.62
C ILE A 83 -3.06 -12.61 -16.12
N ARG A 84 -4.18 -13.16 -15.63
CA ARG A 84 -4.64 -14.50 -16.00
C ARG A 84 -4.83 -14.67 -17.50
N TRP A 85 -5.27 -13.62 -18.19
CA TRP A 85 -5.52 -13.63 -19.63
C TRP A 85 -4.41 -13.00 -20.46
N SER A 86 -3.28 -12.65 -19.84
CA SER A 86 -2.15 -11.97 -20.52
C SER A 86 -2.56 -10.70 -21.25
N ASP A 87 -3.53 -9.97 -20.70
CA ASP A 87 -4.00 -8.68 -21.21
C ASP A 87 -3.03 -7.58 -20.80
N GLY A 88 -1.96 -7.43 -21.61
CA GLY A 88 -0.91 -6.44 -21.39
C GLY A 88 -1.38 -5.00 -21.50
N ASP A 89 -2.40 -4.73 -22.32
CA ASP A 89 -2.89 -3.37 -22.57
C ASP A 89 -3.63 -2.82 -21.35
N THR A 90 -4.46 -3.64 -20.70
CA THR A 90 -5.09 -3.28 -19.43
C THR A 90 -4.07 -3.00 -18.34
N LEU A 91 -3.03 -3.85 -18.22
CA LEU A 91 -1.94 -3.66 -17.27
C LEU A 91 -1.19 -2.36 -17.54
N TYR A 92 -0.77 -2.13 -18.79
CA TYR A 92 -0.03 -0.94 -19.19
C TYR A 92 -0.83 0.34 -18.90
N THR A 93 -2.11 0.36 -19.26
CA THR A 93 -2.99 1.52 -19.05
C THR A 93 -3.08 1.90 -17.57
N LEU A 94 -3.23 0.90 -16.69
CA LEU A 94 -3.32 1.12 -15.26
C LEU A 94 -1.97 1.60 -14.68
N PHE A 95 -0.86 1.01 -15.10
CA PHE A 95 0.49 1.40 -14.64
C PHE A 95 0.87 2.80 -15.10
N ASP A 96 0.53 3.19 -16.34
CA ASP A 96 0.80 4.54 -16.83
C ASP A 96 -0.03 5.59 -16.09
N ARG A 97 -1.29 5.28 -15.76
CA ARG A 97 -2.13 6.14 -14.90
C ARG A 97 -1.51 6.33 -13.51
N ALA A 98 -1.02 5.25 -12.89
CA ALA A 98 -0.34 5.32 -11.59
C ALA A 98 0.94 6.16 -11.68
N ARG A 99 1.73 6.00 -12.76
CA ARG A 99 2.94 6.77 -13.00
C ARG A 99 2.65 8.26 -13.23
N ARG A 100 1.55 8.61 -13.90
CA ARG A 100 1.07 9.98 -14.07
C ARG A 100 0.78 10.64 -12.73
N MET A 101 0.00 9.97 -11.89
CA MET A 101 -0.32 10.47 -10.55
C MET A 101 0.98 10.77 -9.78
N ARG A 102 1.94 9.84 -9.75
CA ARG A 102 3.22 10.08 -9.05
C ARG A 102 3.94 11.35 -9.51
N ARG A 103 3.89 11.68 -10.80
CA ARG A 103 4.46 12.94 -11.31
C ARG A 103 3.74 14.15 -10.75
N GLU A 104 2.41 14.12 -10.69
CA GLU A 104 1.61 15.20 -10.10
C GLU A 104 1.96 15.42 -8.61
N VAL A 105 2.19 14.36 -7.84
CA VAL A 105 2.65 14.47 -6.44
C VAL A 105 4.04 15.11 -6.32
N ILE A 106 4.96 14.76 -7.22
CA ILE A 106 6.30 15.36 -7.26
C ILE A 106 6.21 16.83 -7.64
N GLU A 107 5.44 17.16 -8.68
CA GLU A 107 5.22 18.53 -9.15
C GLU A 107 4.55 19.40 -8.07
N ALA A 108 3.66 18.82 -7.26
CA ALA A 108 3.07 19.46 -6.09
C ALA A 108 4.04 19.61 -4.89
N GLY A 109 5.29 19.16 -5.01
CA GLY A 109 6.29 19.22 -3.95
C GLY A 109 6.00 18.32 -2.74
N GLN A 110 5.08 17.37 -2.87
CA GLN A 110 4.70 16.44 -1.80
C GLN A 110 5.60 15.19 -1.75
N ASP A 111 6.58 15.10 -2.66
CA ASP A 111 7.61 14.07 -2.62
C ASP A 111 8.80 14.53 -1.78
N THR A 112 8.78 14.21 -0.49
CA THR A 112 9.89 14.51 0.41
C THR A 112 10.79 13.29 0.59
N SER A 113 12.07 13.44 0.27
CA SER A 113 13.12 12.43 0.52
C SER A 113 13.58 12.36 1.99
N ALA A 114 13.15 13.31 2.82
CA ALA A 114 13.42 13.32 4.25
C ALA A 114 12.35 12.53 5.01
N PRO A 115 12.71 11.63 5.94
CA PRO A 115 11.77 11.12 6.92
C PRO A 115 11.36 12.28 7.84
N ASN A 116 10.23 12.94 7.56
CA ASN A 116 9.64 13.87 8.50
C ASN A 116 8.81 13.07 9.50
N TRP A 117 9.43 12.68 10.61
CA TRP A 117 8.80 12.05 11.77
C TRP A 117 7.88 13.02 12.55
N GLY A 118 7.12 13.86 11.84
CA GLY A 118 6.25 14.89 12.43
C GLY A 118 7.00 15.99 13.18
N ARG A 119 8.18 16.40 12.70
CA ARG A 119 8.95 17.52 13.26
C ARG A 119 9.30 18.51 12.18
N ASP A 120 8.34 19.36 11.84
CA ASP A 120 8.68 20.69 11.38
C ASP A 120 9.10 21.47 12.62
N ARG A 121 10.37 21.89 12.66
CA ARG A 121 10.84 22.85 13.66
C ARG A 121 10.39 24.21 13.18
N ASP A 122 9.33 24.74 13.78
CA ASP A 122 9.18 26.19 13.93
C ASP A 122 10.32 26.74 14.79
#